data_AF-A0A0V0PWT1-F1
#
_entry.id   AF-A0A0V0PWT1-F1
#
_cell.length_a   1.000
_cell.length_b   1.000
_cell.length_c   1.000
_cell.angle_alpha   90.00
_cell.angle_beta   90.00
_cell.angle_gamma   90.00
#
_symmetry.space_group_name_H-M   'P 1'
#
loop_
_entity.id
_entity.type
_entity.pdbx_description
1 polymer ?
#
loop_
_entity_poly.entity_id
_entity_poly.type
_entity_poly.pdbx_seq_one_letter_code
_entity_poly.pdbx_strand_id
1 'polypeptide(L)' 'MSKSNLLRKRDTRPEPKPRPEPVPVNDSFVARLAKARTANEMTSLIGLKPIKGRSGPKIAY' A
#
# COMPACT_ATOMS: atom_id res chain seq x y z
N MET A 1 -24.34 -8.37 -35.73
CA MET A 1 -23.13 -8.90 -35.08
C MET A 1 -22.18 -7.75 -34.73
N SER A 2 -21.95 -7.53 -33.43
CA SER A 2 -20.79 -6.88 -32.73
C SER A 2 -20.12 -5.65 -33.37
N LYS A 3 -20.34 -4.40 -32.92
CA LYS A 3 -19.91 -3.66 -31.70
C LYS A 3 -18.77 -2.66 -31.99
N SER A 4 -19.04 -1.43 -31.59
CA SER A 4 -18.37 -0.15 -31.85
C SER A 4 -16.90 -0.04 -31.45
N ASN A 5 -16.20 0.77 -32.24
CA ASN A 5 -14.79 1.14 -32.18
C ASN A 5 -14.46 1.98 -30.91
N LEU A 6 -13.52 1.43 -30.13
CA LEU A 6 -12.58 2.03 -29.16
C LEU A 6 -12.84 3.49 -28.70
N LEU A 7 -13.24 3.63 -27.43
CA LEU A 7 -12.85 4.78 -26.61
C LEU A 7 -11.98 4.27 -25.46
N ARG A 8 -10.64 4.39 -25.60
CA ARG A 8 -9.70 4.09 -24.51
C ARG A 8 -9.98 5.06 -23.37
N LYS A 9 -10.60 4.58 -22.29
CA LYS A 9 -10.68 5.35 -21.04
C LYS A 9 -9.27 5.50 -20.49
N ARG A 10 -8.87 6.74 -20.22
CA ARG A 10 -7.59 7.04 -19.57
C ARG A 10 -7.62 6.44 -18.17
N ASP A 11 -6.57 5.70 -17.82
CA ASP A 11 -6.34 5.21 -16.47
C ASP A 11 -6.23 6.41 -15.52
N THR A 12 -7.24 6.61 -14.69
CA THR A 12 -7.15 7.55 -13.57
C THR A 12 -6.13 6.97 -12.61
N ARG A 13 -4.91 7.54 -12.62
CA ARG A 13 -3.82 7.19 -11.72
C ARG A 13 -4.33 7.31 -10.28
N PRO A 14 -4.19 6.28 -9.41
CA PRO A 14 -4.60 6.43 -8.03
C PRO A 14 -3.73 7.53 -7.40
N GLU A 15 -4.38 8.53 -6.81
CA GLU A 15 -3.68 9.59 -6.10
C GLU A 15 -2.78 8.97 -5.02
N PRO A 16 -1.53 9.47 -4.87
CA PRO A 16 -0.65 8.99 -3.83
C PRO A 16 -1.29 9.34 -2.47
N LYS A 17 -1.74 8.32 -1.73
CA LYS A 17 -2.15 8.49 -0.34
C LYS A 17 -0.99 9.16 0.41
N PRO A 18 -1.28 10.17 1.26
CA PRO A 18 -0.24 10.85 2.02
C PRO A 18 0.58 9.81 2.79
N ARG A 19 1.90 9.86 2.60
CA ARG A 19 2.85 9.04 3.34
C ARG A 19 2.63 9.37 4.82
N PRO A 20 2.41 8.38 5.71
CA PRO A 20 2.28 8.67 7.13
C PRO A 20 3.53 9.41 7.59
N GLU A 21 3.33 10.55 8.23
CA GLU A 21 4.43 11.36 8.74
C GLU A 21 5.32 10.53 9.68
N PRO A 22 6.65 10.76 9.68
CA PRO A 22 7.55 10.03 10.55
C PRO A 22 7.18 10.32 12.01
N VAL A 23 6.60 9.32 12.67
CA VAL A 23 6.25 9.36 14.09
C VAL A 23 7.52 9.57 14.93
N PRO A 24 7.52 10.49 15.91
CA PRO A 24 8.72 10.84 16.69
C PRO A 24 9.37 9.62 17.35
N VAL A 25 10.69 9.55 17.19
CA VAL A 25 11.53 8.37 17.42
C VAL A 25 11.93 8.25 18.89
N ASN A 26 10.99 7.83 19.75
CA ASN A 26 11.32 7.35 21.10
C ASN A 26 10.95 5.87 21.31
N ASP A 27 10.19 5.27 20.40
CA ASP A 27 9.88 3.84 20.45
C ASP A 27 11.04 3.04 19.83
N SER A 28 11.59 2.11 20.61
CA SER A 28 12.58 1.15 20.12
C SER A 28 12.05 0.40 18.90
N PHE A 29 12.92 0.07 17.94
CA PHE A 29 12.54 -0.67 16.74
C PHE A 29 11.75 -1.94 17.06
N VAL A 30 12.13 -2.64 18.14
CA VAL A 30 11.44 -3.82 18.66
C VAL A 30 10.00 -3.50 19.08
N ALA A 31 9.77 -2.39 19.78
CA ALA A 31 8.42 -1.97 20.18
C ALA A 31 7.55 -1.64 18.96
N ARG A 32 8.11 -1.00 17.93
CA ARG A 32 7.39 -0.70 16.68
C ARG A 32 7.03 -1.98 15.92
N LEU A 33 7.96 -2.93 15.87
CA LEU A 33 7.73 -4.22 15.22
C LEU A 33 6.66 -5.03 15.97
N ALA A 34 6.70 -5.05 17.30
CA ALA A 34 5.69 -5.72 18.13
C ALA A 34 4.28 -5.11 18.00
N LYS A 35 4.19 -3.79 17.72
CA LYS A 35 2.91 -3.11 17.47
C LYS A 35 2.33 -3.36 16.07
N ALA A 36 3.14 -3.82 15.11
CA ALA A 36 2.70 -4.04 13.73
C ALA A 36 1.69 -5.19 13.67
N ARG A 37 0.51 -4.94 13.10
CA ARG A 37 -0.60 -5.90 12.99
C ARG A 37 -0.71 -6.51 11.59
N THR A 38 -0.08 -5.89 10.61
CA THR A 38 -0.14 -6.34 9.22
C THR A 38 1.26 -6.60 8.67
N ALA A 39 1.34 -7.53 7.71
CA ALA A 39 2.60 -7.80 7.01
C ALA A 39 3.17 -6.53 6.36
N ASN A 40 2.30 -5.64 5.86
CA ASN A 40 2.74 -4.41 5.21
C ASN A 40 3.22 -3.34 6.19
N GLU A 41 2.66 -3.27 7.40
CA GLU A 41 3.23 -2.45 8.48
C GLU A 41 4.64 -2.92 8.83
N MET A 42 4.84 -4.24 8.96
CA MET A 42 6.18 -4.79 9.19
C MET A 42 7.13 -4.42 8.05
N THR A 43 6.75 -4.63 6.78
CA THR A 43 7.62 -4.28 5.64
C THR A 43 8.02 -2.81 5.61
N SER A 44 7.13 -1.91 6.05
CA SER A 44 7.41 -0.48 6.12
C SER A 44 8.45 -0.14 7.19
N LEU A 45 8.46 -0.88 8.31
CA LEU A 45 9.45 -0.71 9.38
C LEU A 45 10.84 -1.22 8.99
N ILE A 46 10.93 -2.33 8.25
CA ILE A 46 12.20 -2.93 7.80
C ILE A 46 12.69 -2.39 6.44
N GLY A 47 11.99 -1.41 5.85
CA GLY A 47 12.38 -0.79 4.58
C GLY A 47 12.19 -1.68 3.34
N LEU A 48 11.35 -2.71 3.42
CA LEU A 48 11.01 -3.56 2.29
C LEU A 48 9.82 -2.99 1.50
N LYS A 49 9.71 -3.39 0.24
CA LYS A 49 8.55 -3.04 -0.59
C LYS A 49 7.28 -3.69 -0.01
N PRO A 50 6.13 -2.99 0.00
CA PRO A 50 4.86 -3.56 0.43
C PRO A 50 4.48 -4.79 -0.40
N ILE A 51 3.91 -5.79 0.27
CA ILE A 51 3.41 -7.00 -0.38
C ILE A 51 2.10 -6.65 -1.07
N LYS A 52 1.94 -7.13 -2.31
CA LYS A 52 0.74 -6.97 -3.13
C LYS A 52 -0.02 -8.30 -3.17
N GLY A 53 -1.36 -8.26 -3.21
CA GLY A 53 -2.18 -9.47 -3.33
C GLY A 53 -2.64 -10.02 -1.97
N ARG A 54 -2.57 -11.34 -1.77
CA ARG A 54 -3.22 -12.07 -0.65
C ARG A 54 -2.91 -11.53 0.75
N SER A 55 -1.68 -11.07 0.98
CA SER A 55 -1.21 -10.51 2.26
C SER A 55 -1.05 -8.99 2.24
N GLY A 56 -1.35 -8.34 1.11
CA GLY A 56 -1.35 -6.89 0.94
C GLY A 56 -2.75 -6.29 1.03
N PRO A 57 -2.90 -4.95 0.97
CA PRO A 57 -4.20 -4.32 0.84
C PRO A 57 -4.87 -4.87 -0.41
N LYS A 58 -6.02 -5.50 -0.21
CA LYS A 58 -6.86 -6.02 -1.28
C LYS A 58 -7.40 -4.79 -2.01
N ILE A 59 -6.77 -4.48 -3.15
CA ILE A 59 -7.29 -3.46 -4.05
C ILE A 59 -8.57 -4.07 -4.62
N ALA A 60 -9.72 -3.74 -4.03
CA ALA A 60 -11.00 -4.02 -4.62
C ALA A 60 -11.11 -3.15 -5.87
N TYR A 61 -11.17 -3.80 -7.03
CA TYR A 61 -11.47 -3.15 -8.30
C TYR A 61 -12.98 -2.97 -8.44
#